data_AF-A0A6V2AQZ9-F1
#
_entry.id   AF-A0A6V2AQZ9-F1
#
_cell.length_a   1.000
_cell.length_b   1.000
_cell.length_c   1.000
_cell.angle_alpha   90.00
_cell.angle_beta   90.00
_cell.angle_gamma   90.00
#
_symmetry.space_group_name_H-M   'P 1'
#
loop_
_entity.id
_entity.type
_entity.pdbx_description
1 polymer ?
#
loop_
_entity_poly.entity_id
_entity_poly.type
_entity_poly.pdbx_seq_one_letter_code
_entity_poly.pdbx_strand_id
1 'polypeptide(L)'
;MGSRRYSTPVDIWSVGCIFAEMANGRPLIAGTSESDQLDRIFRLLGTPTIADYPGIIDLPNYRPHMPQYPPPRNGMASLVPTLDENGVDLVTKMLQYDPARRITAQDALKHPFFYDMTGGMAK
;
A
#
# COMPACT_ATOMS: atom_id res chain seq x y z
N MET A 1 12.12 3.13 3.80
CA MET A 1 13.26 3.46 4.67
C MET A 1 14.28 2.32 4.71
N GLY A 2 15.26 2.34 3.80
CA GLY A 2 16.63 1.81 4.00
C GLY A 2 16.91 0.32 4.20
N SER A 3 15.95 -0.61 4.17
CA SER A 3 16.26 -2.04 4.28
C SER A 3 17.11 -2.51 3.10
N ARG A 4 18.27 -3.13 3.37
CA ARG A 4 19.14 -3.77 2.34
C ARG A 4 18.59 -5.12 1.86
N ARG A 5 17.53 -5.64 2.47
CA ARG A 5 16.87 -6.87 2.07
C ARG A 5 15.73 -6.54 1.10
N TYR A 6 16.11 -6.28 -0.15
CA TYR A 6 15.16 -6.29 -1.26
C TYR A 6 14.53 -7.68 -1.34
N SER A 7 13.21 -7.73 -1.31
CA SER A 7 12.45 -8.98 -1.34
C SER A 7 11.13 -8.73 -2.07
N THR A 8 10.46 -9.82 -2.44
CA THR A 8 9.18 -9.82 -3.15
C THR A 8 8.09 -8.89 -2.58
N PRO A 9 8.03 -8.55 -1.28
CA PRO A 9 7.03 -7.58 -0.77
C PRO A 9 7.24 -6.13 -1.22
N VAL A 10 8.45 -5.77 -1.70
CA VAL A 10 8.69 -4.43 -2.26
C VAL A 10 7.97 -4.27 -3.59
N ASP A 11 7.96 -5.32 -4.42
CA ASP A 11 7.24 -5.32 -5.70
C ASP A 11 5.73 -5.22 -5.49
N ILE A 12 5.20 -5.89 -4.46
CA ILE A 12 3.78 -5.82 -4.09
C ILE A 12 3.33 -4.40 -3.75
N TRP A 13 4.18 -3.62 -3.06
CA TRP A 13 3.87 -2.22 -2.78
C TRP A 13 3.73 -1.41 -4.07
N SER A 14 4.69 -1.57 -4.99
CA SER A 14 4.66 -0.91 -6.29
C SER A 14 3.40 -1.29 -7.09
N VAL A 15 3.02 -2.57 -7.08
CA VAL A 15 1.78 -3.06 -7.71
C VAL A 15 0.55 -2.44 -7.05
N GLY A 16 0.50 -2.35 -5.72
CA GLY A 16 -0.59 -1.70 -4.99
C GLY A 16 -0.75 -0.22 -5.34
N CYS A 17 0.36 0.51 -5.48
CA CYS A 17 0.34 1.91 -5.95
C CYS A 17 -0.23 1.99 -7.37
N ILE A 18 0.28 1.19 -8.31
CA ILE A 18 -0.19 1.19 -9.71
C ILE A 18 -1.68 0.81 -9.77
N PHE A 19 -2.11 -0.17 -8.98
CA PHE A 19 -3.51 -0.58 -8.92
C PHE A 19 -4.43 0.56 -8.47
N ALA A 20 -4.07 1.24 -7.38
CA ALA A 20 -4.81 2.41 -6.90
C ALA A 20 -4.80 3.58 -7.92
N GLU A 21 -3.69 3.76 -8.64
CA GLU A 21 -3.58 4.77 -9.70
C GLU A 21 -4.48 4.47 -10.90
N MET A 22 -4.52 3.22 -11.35
CA MET A 22 -5.42 2.77 -12.40
C MET A 22 -6.89 2.97 -12.00
N ALA A 23 -7.23 2.66 -10.75
CA ALA A 23 -8.58 2.86 -10.23
C ALA A 23 -9.00 4.34 -10.22
N ASN A 24 -8.07 5.24 -9.89
CA ASN A 24 -8.33 6.68 -9.78
C ASN A 24 -8.15 7.47 -11.09
N GLY A 25 -7.52 6.88 -12.10
CA GLY A 25 -7.16 7.55 -13.36
C GLY A 25 -6.10 8.65 -13.20
N ARG A 26 -5.43 8.73 -12.05
CA ARG A 26 -4.38 9.71 -11.74
C ARG A 26 -3.33 9.15 -10.77
N PRO A 27 -2.09 9.65 -10.80
CA PRO A 27 -1.05 9.23 -9.86
C PRO A 27 -1.47 9.41 -8.40
N LEU A 28 -1.22 8.40 -7.57
CA LEU A 28 -1.60 8.36 -6.16
C LEU A 28 -0.49 8.98 -5.31
N ILE A 29 0.76 8.71 -5.66
CA ILE A 29 1.94 9.21 -4.96
C ILE A 29 3.00 9.62 -6.00
N ALA A 30 3.03 10.92 -6.33
CA ALA A 30 4.02 11.48 -7.24
C ALA A 30 5.02 12.36 -6.47
N GLY A 31 6.02 11.73 -5.84
CA GLY A 31 7.10 12.42 -5.14
C GLY A 31 8.25 12.80 -6.07
N THR A 32 8.93 13.88 -5.74
CA THR A 32 10.08 14.42 -6.52
C THR A 32 11.44 14.07 -5.91
N SER A 33 11.47 13.49 -4.71
CA SER A 33 12.65 12.98 -4.01
C SER A 33 12.26 11.83 -3.07
N GLU A 34 13.23 11.08 -2.52
CA GLU A 34 12.94 10.00 -1.54
C GLU A 34 12.19 10.54 -0.32
N SER A 35 12.62 11.68 0.22
CA SER A 35 11.99 12.32 1.37
C SER A 35 10.58 12.82 1.05
N ASP A 36 10.38 13.42 -0.13
CA ASP A 36 9.05 13.88 -0.58
C ASP A 36 8.10 12.71 -0.84
N GLN A 37 8.58 11.62 -1.44
CA GLN A 37 7.81 10.38 -1.62
C GLN A 37 7.34 9.83 -0.28
N LEU A 38 8.24 9.78 0.72
CA LEU A 38 7.92 9.29 2.06
C LEU A 38 6.89 10.18 2.78
N ASP A 39 7.06 11.50 2.71
CA ASP A 39 6.12 12.46 3.30
C ASP A 39 4.72 12.33 2.69
N ARG A 40 4.64 12.19 1.36
CA ARG A 40 3.37 11.96 0.64
C ARG A 40 2.71 10.65 1.06
N ILE A 41 3.48 9.57 1.23
CA ILE A 41 2.96 8.30 1.73
C ILE A 41 2.31 8.50 3.11
N PHE A 42 2.98 9.19 4.03
CA PHE A 42 2.43 9.41 5.36
C PHE A 42 1.21 10.33 5.35
N ARG A 43 1.16 11.35 4.49
CA ARG A 43 -0.04 12.19 4.32
C ARG A 43 -1.23 11.40 3.80
N LEU A 44 -0.99 10.41 2.94
CA LEU A 44 -2.02 9.61 2.31
C LEU A 44 -2.55 8.51 3.23
N LEU A 45 -1.66 7.74 3.85
CA LEU A 45 -1.99 6.55 4.63
C LEU A 45 -1.98 6.79 6.15
N GLY A 46 -1.50 7.94 6.60
CA GLY A 46 -1.17 8.22 8.00
C GLY A 46 0.29 7.88 8.32
N THR A 47 0.80 8.41 9.42
CA THR A 47 2.13 8.05 9.90
C THR A 47 2.08 6.67 10.59
N PRO A 48 2.91 5.69 10.19
CA PRO A 48 2.87 4.35 10.77
C PRO A 48 3.21 4.38 12.26
N THR A 49 2.44 3.61 13.04
CA THR A 49 2.72 3.36 14.44
C THR A 49 3.55 2.08 14.63
N ILE A 50 4.07 1.86 15.84
CA ILE A 50 4.73 0.60 16.21
C ILE A 50 3.77 -0.60 16.06
N ALA A 51 2.46 -0.38 16.20
CA ALA A 51 1.48 -1.44 16.00
C ALA A 51 1.38 -1.85 14.52
N ASP A 52 1.47 -0.88 13.59
CA ASP A 52 1.42 -1.10 12.15
C ASP A 52 2.70 -1.73 11.62
N TYR A 53 3.85 -1.33 12.16
CA TYR A 53 5.15 -1.87 11.81
C TYR A 53 6.11 -1.87 13.03
N PRO A 54 6.17 -2.98 13.78
CA PRO A 54 7.01 -3.07 14.98
C PRO A 54 8.50 -2.81 14.74
N GLY A 55 9.02 -3.31 13.61
CA GLY A 55 10.43 -3.14 13.22
C GLY A 55 10.77 -1.78 12.61
N ILE A 56 9.84 -0.82 12.58
CA ILE A 56 10.10 0.49 11.98
C ILE A 56 11.22 1.25 12.69
N ILE A 57 11.36 1.06 14.00
CA ILE A 57 12.35 1.73 14.85
C ILE A 57 13.79 1.29 14.55
N ASP A 58 13.94 0.08 14.00
CA ASP A 58 15.24 -0.52 13.67
C ASP A 58 15.74 -0.11 12.28
N LEU A 59 14.94 0.64 11.51
CA LEU A 59 15.31 1.05 10.17
C LEU A 59 16.36 2.16 10.20
N PRO A 60 17.39 2.12 9.33
CA PRO A 60 18.49 3.09 9.34
C PRO A 60 18.09 4.56 9.26
N ASN A 61 16.95 4.84 8.60
CA ASN A 61 16.46 6.19 8.36
C ASN A 61 15.27 6.57 9.28
N TYR A 62 14.95 5.74 10.28
CA TYR A 62 13.90 6.09 11.25
C TYR A 62 14.30 7.33 12.06
N ARG A 63 13.30 8.17 12.35
CA ARG A 63 13.44 9.41 13.12
C ARG A 63 12.32 9.46 14.17
N PRO A 64 12.65 9.54 15.47
CA PRO A 64 11.64 9.61 16.54
C PRO A 64 10.67 10.80 16.41
N HIS A 65 11.12 11.90 15.79
CA HIS A 65 10.35 13.13 15.60
C HIS A 65 9.84 13.30 14.16
N MET A 66 9.49 12.21 13.49
CA MET A 66 8.87 12.29 12.17
C MET A 66 7.51 13.01 12.24
N PRO A 67 7.12 13.75 11.17
CA PRO A 67 5.78 14.33 11.09
C PRO A 67 4.70 13.27 11.31
N GLN A 68 3.69 13.61 12.11
CA GLN A 68 2.55 12.74 12.39
C GLN A 68 1.34 13.19 11.57
N TYR A 69 0.87 12.31 10.69
CA TYR A 69 -0.35 12.49 9.92
C TYR A 69 -1.39 11.47 10.37
N PRO A 70 -2.67 11.88 10.51
CA PRO A 70 -3.74 10.95 10.84
C PRO A 70 -3.99 10.00 9.67
N PRO A 71 -4.46 8.76 9.93
CA PRO A 71 -4.94 7.89 8.87
C PRO A 71 -6.16 8.50 8.15
N PRO A 72 -6.44 8.09 6.90
CA PRO A 72 -7.60 8.57 6.16
C PRO A 72 -8.91 8.24 6.90
N ARG A 73 -9.83 9.21 7.01
CA ARG A 73 -11.05 9.11 7.85
C ARG A 73 -11.92 7.89 7.55
N ASN A 74 -12.04 7.50 6.27
CA ASN A 74 -12.81 6.32 5.86
C ASN A 74 -11.88 5.20 5.35
N GLY A 75 -10.65 5.15 5.87
CA GLY A 75 -9.65 4.18 5.46
C GLY A 75 -9.32 4.25 3.97
N MET A 76 -8.88 3.11 3.44
CA MET A 76 -8.44 2.98 2.06
C MET A 76 -9.56 3.25 1.05
N ALA A 77 -10.82 2.97 1.38
CA ALA A 77 -11.97 3.25 0.50
C ALA A 77 -12.06 4.72 0.07
N SER A 78 -11.66 5.66 0.94
CA SER A 78 -11.62 7.08 0.58
C SER A 78 -10.55 7.45 -0.44
N LEU A 79 -9.49 6.63 -0.54
CA LEU A 79 -8.38 6.85 -1.45
C LEU A 79 -8.60 6.20 -2.82
N VAL A 80 -9.48 5.20 -2.90
CA VAL A 80 -9.83 4.44 -4.11
C VAL A 80 -11.35 4.32 -4.24
N PRO A 81 -12.08 5.44 -4.39
CA PRO A 81 -13.55 5.46 -4.33
C PRO A 81 -14.24 4.71 -5.47
N THR A 82 -13.50 4.34 -6.51
CA THR A 82 -13.99 3.59 -7.67
C THR A 82 -13.90 2.07 -7.49
N LEU A 83 -13.18 1.60 -6.46
CA LEU A 83 -13.09 0.17 -6.14
C LEU A 83 -14.26 -0.28 -5.29
N ASP A 84 -14.68 -1.52 -5.53
CA ASP A 84 -15.62 -2.24 -4.66
C ASP A 84 -14.94 -2.74 -3.38
N GLU A 85 -15.69 -3.39 -2.51
CA GLU A 85 -15.17 -3.89 -1.23
C GLU A 85 -13.97 -4.85 -1.40
N ASN A 86 -14.02 -5.70 -2.43
CA ASN A 86 -12.92 -6.64 -2.73
C ASN A 86 -11.67 -5.92 -3.24
N GLY A 87 -11.83 -4.89 -4.07
CA GLY A 87 -10.72 -4.09 -4.57
C GLY A 87 -10.07 -3.27 -3.46
N VAL A 88 -10.87 -2.65 -2.59
CA VAL A 88 -10.39 -1.94 -1.41
C VAL A 88 -9.60 -2.88 -0.49
N ASP A 89 -10.14 -4.07 -0.21
CA ASP A 89 -9.46 -5.07 0.63
C ASP A 89 -8.13 -5.54 0.02
N LEU A 90 -8.10 -5.80 -1.29
CA LEU A 90 -6.87 -6.19 -1.99
C LEU A 90 -5.79 -5.11 -1.88
N VAL A 91 -6.13 -3.85 -2.20
CA VAL A 91 -5.15 -2.76 -2.16
C VAL A 91 -4.70 -2.43 -0.73
N THR A 92 -5.58 -2.56 0.27
CA THR A 92 -5.21 -2.48 1.69
C THR A 92 -4.18 -3.54 2.08
N LYS A 93 -4.32 -4.78 1.58
CA LYS A 93 -3.35 -5.85 1.84
C LYS A 93 -2.03 -5.67 1.09
N MET A 94 -2.03 -5.01 -0.07
CA MET A 94 -0.81 -4.66 -0.82
C MET A 94 -0.03 -3.52 -0.16
N LEU A 95 -0.74 -2.49 0.35
CA LEU A 95 -0.16 -1.26 0.89
C LEU A 95 0.06 -1.28 2.41
N GLN A 96 0.42 -2.44 2.97
CA GLN A 96 0.81 -2.55 4.38
C GLN A 96 2.20 -1.94 4.62
N TYR A 97 2.39 -1.24 5.74
CA TYR A 97 3.68 -0.65 6.11
C TYR A 97 4.74 -1.71 6.36
N ASP A 98 4.41 -2.69 7.20
CA ASP A 98 5.26 -3.84 7.47
C ASP A 98 5.31 -4.74 6.24
N PRO A 99 6.49 -4.93 5.60
CA PRO A 99 6.64 -5.82 4.46
C PRO A 99 6.21 -7.26 4.76
N ALA A 100 6.33 -7.72 6.01
CA ALA A 100 5.92 -9.07 6.41
C ALA A 100 4.40 -9.25 6.46
N ARG A 101 3.63 -8.15 6.52
CA ARG A 101 2.16 -8.16 6.52
C ARG A 101 1.56 -7.97 5.13
N ARG A 102 2.38 -7.66 4.11
CA ARG A 102 1.89 -7.52 2.74
C ARG A 102 1.48 -8.87 2.19
N ILE A 103 0.36 -8.88 1.45
CA ILE A 103 -0.07 -10.06 0.69
C ILE A 103 1.02 -10.49 -0.29
N THR A 104 1.22 -11.80 -0.45
CA THR A 104 2.14 -12.31 -1.46
C THR A 104 1.50 -12.20 -2.86
N ALA A 105 2.31 -12.20 -3.92
CA ALA A 105 1.76 -12.23 -5.29
C ALA A 105 0.87 -13.48 -5.51
N GLN A 106 1.28 -14.61 -4.95
CA GLN A 106 0.56 -15.87 -5.05
C GLN A 106 -0.81 -15.81 -4.37
N ASP A 107 -0.91 -15.17 -3.21
CA ASP A 107 -2.17 -15.03 -2.48
C ASP A 107 -3.04 -13.92 -3.09
N ALA A 108 -2.43 -12.86 -3.64
CA ALA A 108 -3.15 -11.82 -4.37
C ALA A 108 -3.87 -12.38 -5.60
N LEU A 109 -3.24 -13.29 -6.35
CA LEU A 109 -3.89 -13.96 -7.49
C LEU A 109 -5.09 -14.83 -7.11
N LYS A 110 -5.19 -15.24 -5.84
CA LYS A 110 -6.33 -16.00 -5.30
C LYS A 110 -7.35 -15.11 -4.60
N HIS A 111 -7.19 -13.79 -4.65
CA HIS A 111 -8.07 -12.86 -3.96
C HIS A 111 -9.47 -12.84 -4.58
N PRO A 112 -10.56 -12.71 -3.79
CA PRO A 112 -11.93 -12.62 -4.31
C PRO A 112 -12.14 -11.53 -5.37
N PHE A 113 -11.33 -10.47 -5.33
CA PHE A 113 -11.30 -9.42 -6.37
C PHE A 113 -11.13 -9.99 -7.80
N PHE A 114 -10.45 -11.12 -7.96
CA PHE A 114 -10.21 -11.76 -9.26
C PHE A 114 -11.23 -12.85 -9.62
N TYR A 115 -12.16 -13.20 -8.73
CA TYR A 115 -13.08 -14.33 -8.98
C TYR A 115 -14.02 -14.07 -10.16
N ASP A 116 -14.52 -12.84 -10.32
CA ASP A 116 -15.36 -12.47 -11.47
C ASP A 116 -14.59 -12.43 -12.80
N MET A 117 -13.27 -12.22 -12.77
CA MET A 117 -12.42 -12.29 -13.97
C MET A 117 -12.21 -13.73 -14.44
N THR A 118 -12.22 -14.70 -13.52
CA THR A 118 -12.05 -16.12 -13.86
C THR A 118 -13.30 -16.76 -14.50
N GLY A 119 -14.45 -16.07 -14.47
CA GLY A 119 -15.66 -16.46 -15.19
C GLY A 119 -15.78 -15.94 -16.63
N GLY A 120 -14.80 -15.13 -17.09
CA GLY A 120 -14.88 -14.36 -18.34
C GLY A 120 -14.12 -14.94 -19.55
N MET A 121 -13.59 -16.16 -19.49
CA MET A 121 -13.07 -16.89 -20.66
C MET A 121 -14.00 -18.03 -21.11
N ALA A 122 -15.31 -17.85 -20.97
CA ALA A 122 -16.31 -18.74 -21.55
C ALA A 122 -17.60 -17.98 -21.84
N LYS A 123 -17.57 -17.10 -22.84
CA LYS A 123 -18.73 -16.87 -23.71
C LYS A 123 -18.31 -16.28 -25.04
#